data_AF-A0A0C2WDM6-F1
#
_entry.id   AF-A0A0C2WDM6-F1
#
_cell.length_a   1.000
_cell.length_b   1.000
_cell.length_c   1.000
_cell.angle_alpha   90.00
_cell.angle_beta   90.00
_cell.angle_gamma   90.00
#
_symmetry.space_group_name_H-M   'P 1'
#
loop_
_entity.id
_entity.type
_entity.pdbx_description
1 polymer ?
#
loop_
_entity_poly.entity_id
_entity_poly.type
_entity_poly.pdbx_seq_one_letter_code
_entity_poly.pdbx_strand_id
1 'polypeptide(L)' 'PVSSFVNTYEDICDILGSAPQFHDSSTLSLTSMPNLLREKANGRMVYSVPLIIFLDDVSGNV' A
#
# COMPACT_ATOMS: atom_id res chain seq x y z
N PRO A 1 -14.32 -4.73 -2.02
CA PRO A 1 -14.75 -4.42 -0.64
C PRO A 1 -13.93 -3.25 -0.07
N VAL A 2 -14.38 -2.02 -0.33
CA VAL A 2 -13.80 -0.76 0.17
C VAL A 2 -14.78 0.02 1.04
N SER A 3 -16.03 -0.44 1.14
CA SER A 3 -17.12 0.27 1.83
C SER A 3 -17.03 0.22 3.36
N SER A 4 -16.15 -0.61 3.92
CA SER A 4 -15.95 -0.75 5.37
C SER A 4 -14.76 0.05 5.90
N PHE A 5 -13.98 0.70 5.03
CA PHE A 5 -12.91 1.60 5.47
C PHE A 5 -13.51 2.95 5.83
N VAL A 6 -13.33 3.34 7.09
CA VAL A 6 -13.99 4.51 7.67
C VAL A 6 -13.05 5.71 7.77
N ASN A 7 -11.75 5.46 8.02
CA ASN A 7 -10.77 6.51 8.30
C ASN A 7 -9.56 6.38 7.35
N THR A 8 -9.09 7.53 6.86
CA THR A 8 -7.83 7.68 6.13
C THR A 8 -6.64 7.72 7.09
N TYR A 9 -5.40 7.73 6.57
CA TYR A 9 -4.21 7.84 7.41
C TYR A 9 -4.19 9.19 8.14
N GLU A 10 -4.61 10.25 7.47
CA GLU A 10 -4.73 11.61 7.97
C GLU A 10 -5.75 11.67 9.11
N ASP A 11 -6.94 11.10 8.92
CA ASP A 11 -7.97 11.05 9.97
C ASP A 11 -7.43 10.34 11.23
N ILE A 12 -6.67 9.26 11.05
CA ILE A 12 -6.07 8.52 12.17
C ILE A 12 -5.01 9.37 12.88
N CYS A 13 -4.14 10.06 12.14
CA CYS A 13 -3.14 10.95 12.72
C CYS A 13 -3.79 12.10 13.51
N ASP A 14 -4.86 12.69 12.98
CA ASP A 14 -5.59 13.79 13.63
C ASP A 14 -6.27 13.32 14.93
N ILE A 15 -6.86 12.11 14.92
CA ILE A 15 -7.46 11.49 16.11
C ILE A 15 -6.40 11.20 17.19
N LEU A 16 -5.23 10.70 16.79
CA LEU A 16 -4.16 10.32 17.71
C LEU A 16 -3.27 11.49 18.13
N GLY A 17 -3.32 12.62 17.42
CA GLY A 17 -2.38 13.74 17.56
C GLY A 17 -0.93 13.39 17.22
N SER A 18 -0.67 12.23 16.64
CA SER A 18 0.65 11.73 16.28
C SER A 18 0.57 10.60 15.25
N ALA A 19 1.72 10.19 14.70
CA ALA A 19 1.78 9.06 13.77
C ALA A 19 1.42 7.73 14.47
N PRO A 20 0.73 6.80 13.80
CA PRO A 20 0.37 5.51 14.38
C PRO A 20 1.61 4.73 14.84
N GLN A 21 1.53 4.15 16.03
CA GLN A 21 2.55 3.24 16.52
C GLN A 21 2.31 1.83 15.96
N PHE A 22 3.37 1.20 15.48
CA PHE A 22 3.35 -0.18 15.02
C PHE A 22 3.92 -1.07 16.11
N HIS A 23 3.43 -2.31 16.17
CA HIS A 23 4.01 -3.32 17.04
C HIS A 23 5.44 -3.67 16.58
N ASP A 24 6.34 -4.02 17.49
CA ASP A 24 7.77 -4.26 17.22
C ASP A 24 8.02 -5.35 16.17
N SER A 25 7.12 -6.33 16.09
CA SER A 25 7.14 -7.41 15.08
C SER A 25 6.87 -6.91 13.65
N SER A 26 6.41 -5.67 13.49
CA SER A 26 6.06 -5.03 12.22
C SER A 26 7.05 -3.95 11.80
N THR A 27 8.27 -3.99 12.35
CA THR A 27 9.38 -3.07 12.03
C THR A 27 9.72 -2.99 10.54
N LEU A 28 9.54 -4.06 9.77
CA LEU A 28 9.71 -4.02 8.32
C LEU A 28 8.61 -3.21 7.61
N SER A 29 7.40 -3.15 8.16
CA SER A 29 6.30 -2.37 7.58
C SER A 29 6.46 -0.87 7.84
N LEU A 30 7.15 -0.49 8.92
CA LEU A 30 7.47 0.91 9.27
C LEU A 30 8.26 1.61 8.16
N THR A 31 9.22 0.93 7.52
CA THR A 31 10.04 1.52 6.45
C THR A 31 9.25 1.78 5.17
N SER A 32 8.07 1.17 5.04
CA SER A 32 7.21 1.23 3.85
C SER A 32 5.94 2.07 4.05
N MET A 33 5.82 2.75 5.20
CA MET A 33 4.68 3.59 5.58
C MET A 33 5.09 5.07 5.77
N PRO A 34 4.30 6.05 5.28
CA PRO A 34 3.16 5.87 4.39
C PRO A 34 3.61 5.39 3.00
N ASN A 35 2.71 4.75 2.26
CA ASN A 35 3.00 4.29 0.90
C ASN A 35 3.47 5.46 0.02
N LEU A 36 4.58 5.29 -0.73
CA LEU A 36 5.16 6.33 -1.60
C LEU A 36 4.17 6.88 -2.65
N LEU A 37 3.21 6.07 -3.08
CA LEU A 37 2.19 6.46 -4.04
C LEU A 37 0.99 7.17 -3.40
N ARG A 38 0.98 7.36 -2.07
CA ARG A 38 -0.12 8.02 -1.33
C ARG A 38 -0.45 9.39 -1.91
N GLU A 39 0.57 10.23 -2.12
CA GLU A 39 0.39 11.57 -2.68
C GLU A 39 -0.27 11.52 -4.06
N LYS A 40 0.21 10.63 -4.93
CA LYS A 40 -0.36 10.38 -6.26
C LYS A 40 -1.78 9.81 -6.21
N ALA A 41 -2.13 9.09 -5.15
CA ALA A 41 -3.45 8.50 -4.98
C ALA A 41 -4.51 9.52 -4.50
N ASN A 42 -4.09 10.70 -4.01
CA ASN A 42 -4.96 11.77 -3.51
C ASN A 42 -5.96 11.26 -2.46
N GLY A 43 -5.45 10.59 -1.43
CA GLY A 43 -6.26 10.03 -0.33
C GLY A 43 -6.99 8.73 -0.67
N ARG A 44 -6.93 8.24 -1.91
CA ARG A 44 -7.47 6.91 -2.26
C ARG A 44 -6.54 5.80 -1.77
N MET A 45 -7.13 4.66 -1.42
CA MET A 45 -6.36 3.50 -0.98
C MET A 45 -5.45 2.98 -2.10
N VAL A 46 -4.17 2.78 -1.76
CA VAL A 46 -3.19 2.18 -2.67
C VAL A 46 -3.03 0.71 -2.30
N TYR A 47 -3.32 -0.17 -3.25
CA TYR A 47 -3.04 -1.60 -3.13
C TYR A 47 -1.78 -1.95 -3.92
N SER A 48 -0.81 -2.56 -3.24
CA SER A 48 0.33 -3.19 -3.90
C SER A 48 -0.04 -4.64 -4.20
N VAL A 49 -0.31 -4.95 -5.47
CA VAL A 49 -0.61 -6.31 -5.92
C VAL A 49 0.60 -6.87 -6.68
N PRO A 50 1.20 -7.99 -6.25
CA PRO A 50 2.29 -8.61 -6.99
C PRO A 50 1.74 -9.17 -8.30
N LEU A 51 2.28 -8.70 -9.43
CA LEU A 51 1.99 -9.25 -10.74
C LEU A 51 3.17 -10.15 -11.16
N ILE A 52 2.88 -11.43 -11.40
CA ILE A 52 3.83 -12.38 -11.97
C ILE A 52 3.39 -12.61 -13.41
N ILE A 53 4.24 -12.18 -14.36
CA ILE A 53 3.95 -12.30 -15.79
C ILE A 53 4.85 -13.40 -16.34
N PHE A 54 4.24 -14.46 -16.86
CA PHE A 54 4.94 -15.48 -17.64
C PHE A 54 4.75 -15.14 -19.11
N LEU A 55 5.83 -14.84 -19.80
CA LEU A 55 5.85 -14.67 -21.25
C LEU A 55 6.50 -15.92 -21.84
N ASP A 56 5.76 -16.63 -22.69
CA ASP A 56 6.31 -17.72 -23.49
C ASP A 56 6.85 -17.13 -24.80
N ASP A 57 8.12 -17.40 -25.10
CA ASP A 57 8.75 -16.93 -26.33
C ASP A 57 8.45 -17.92 -27.46
N VAL A 58 7.38 -17.63 -28.21
CA VAL A 58 6.98 -18.41 -29.39
C VAL A 58 7.77 -18.04 -30.66
N SER A 59 8.89 -17.31 -30.56
CA SER A 59 9.68 -16.89 -31.73
C SER A 59 10.42 -18.03 -32.46
N GLY A 60 10.30 -19.27 -31.99
CA GLY A 60 10.95 -20.46 -32.55
C GLY A 60 10.20 -21.19 -33.67
N ASN A 61 9.40 -20.53 -34.51
CA ASN A 61 8.81 -21.17 -35.69
C ASN A 61 9.63 -20.85 -36.95
N VAL A 62 10.80 -21.51 -37.07
CA VAL A 62 11.62 -21.53 -38.29
C VAL A 62 11.32 -22.79 -39.09
#